data_AF-A0A964AS16-F1
#
_entry.id   AF-A0A964AS16-F1
#
_cell.length_a   1.000
_cell.length_b   1.000
_cell.length_c   1.000
_cell.angle_alpha   90.00
_cell.angle_beta   90.00
_cell.angle_gamma   90.00
#
_symmetry.space_group_name_H-M   'P 1'
#
loop_
_entity.id
_entity.type
_entity.pdbx_description
1 polymer ?
#
loop_
_entity_poly.entity_id
_entity_poly.type
_entity_poly.pdbx_seq_one_letter_code
_entity_poly.pdbx_strand_id
1 'polypeptide(L)'
;MSRQDQGTQKLVIPAGVGFDVSDDGVSIEHDGDVIISGPLRRPLARVTSNEGNITLNGELEVGEVIARAGSVVVDGKIRIREVTSQGGTVTLNGQVDAAKVRSPAGSIALHGDLKVGEVVAAEDISIEGDVEANLLRGGFVRVASGSLNAKGIEGTVRVELGEVRLGVEVIIAPDVNVDAATTGRVNVVESHNELGPNGLKGGFRLSEYAEFTGVDPQRFLAERGVRALEDLQGPAVVARGPVAVAADPGPEQVEAVDLEPVEPIQEVEPEEIEPVAEEELDEVELVRSVEIEDDEPESVEPDAPVLPPGLAEKLDDTVGRIEACYKNSEVPPAVTLLRELVDGGEYARIRDEITAIWNSLLTFHQKNNMRIQHQVTTTFNTLNSLVRKI
;
A
#
# COMPACT_ATOMS: atom_id res chain seq x y z
N MET A 1 53.17 -1.48 18.81
CA MET A 1 51.78 -1.63 18.35
C MET A 1 50.89 -1.67 19.59
N SER A 2 50.37 -0.52 20.01
CA SER A 2 49.51 -0.42 21.20
C SER A 2 48.09 -0.81 20.81
N ARG A 3 47.55 -1.86 21.45
CA ARG A 3 46.13 -2.21 21.35
C ARG A 3 45.31 -1.04 21.92
N GLN A 4 44.51 -0.40 21.07
CA GLN A 4 43.44 0.48 21.53
C GLN A 4 42.47 -0.37 22.35
N ASP A 5 42.37 -0.04 23.63
CA ASP A 5 41.39 -0.56 24.55
C ASP A 5 40.02 -0.09 24.07
N GLN A 6 39.30 -0.96 23.34
CA GLN A 6 37.92 -0.70 22.96
C GLN A 6 37.10 -0.74 24.25
N GLY A 7 36.86 0.44 24.82
CA GLY A 7 36.16 0.62 26.08
C GLY A 7 34.87 -0.19 26.13
N THR A 8 34.72 -0.98 27.19
CA THR A 8 33.55 -1.82 27.44
C THR A 8 32.29 -0.97 27.35
N GLN A 9 31.48 -1.16 26.30
CA GLN A 9 30.17 -0.51 26.22
C GLN A 9 29.29 -1.07 27.33
N LYS A 10 28.98 -0.24 28.32
CA LYS A 10 28.09 -0.59 29.44
C LYS A 10 26.65 -0.49 28.95
N LEU A 11 25.94 -1.62 28.87
CA LEU A 11 24.50 -1.63 28.72
C LEU A 11 23.86 -1.15 30.04
N VAL A 12 23.14 -0.02 29.99
CA VAL A 12 22.39 0.50 31.13
C VAL A 12 20.92 0.19 30.88
N ILE A 13 20.33 -0.64 31.73
CA ILE A 13 18.91 -0.95 31.71
C ILE A 13 18.22 -0.07 32.76
N PRO A 14 17.32 0.86 32.36
CA PRO A 14 16.53 1.63 33.31
C PRO A 14 15.70 0.74 34.24
N ALA A 15 15.41 1.24 35.44
CA ALA A 15 14.48 0.56 36.33
C ALA A 15 13.09 0.50 35.69
N GLY A 16 12.38 -0.63 35.85
CA GLY A 16 11.02 -0.81 35.33
C GLY A 16 10.94 -1.36 33.92
N VAL A 17 12.06 -1.58 33.22
CA VAL A 17 12.03 -2.22 31.90
C VAL A 17 11.86 -3.73 32.05
N GLY A 18 10.79 -4.26 31.45
CA GLY A 18 10.56 -5.68 31.27
C GLY A 18 11.15 -6.18 29.96
N PHE A 19 11.88 -7.30 30.02
CA PHE A 19 12.34 -8.03 28.84
C PHE A 19 11.85 -9.47 28.90
N ASP A 20 11.30 -9.95 27.80
CA ASP A 20 11.00 -11.36 27.58
C ASP A 20 11.59 -11.81 26.26
N VAL A 21 12.18 -13.00 26.22
CA VAL A 21 12.86 -13.52 25.02
C VAL A 21 12.17 -14.82 24.63
N SER A 22 11.63 -14.85 23.42
CA SER A 22 10.97 -16.01 22.84
C SER A 22 11.60 -16.35 21.48
N ASP A 23 11.06 -17.39 20.84
CA ASP A 23 11.43 -17.75 19.47
C ASP A 23 11.06 -16.65 18.45
N ASP A 24 10.06 -15.82 18.76
CA ASP A 24 9.59 -14.72 17.92
C ASP A 24 10.43 -13.44 18.06
N GLY A 25 11.36 -13.39 19.01
CA GLY A 25 12.25 -12.25 19.24
C GLY A 25 12.23 -11.73 20.67
N VAL A 26 12.64 -10.47 20.83
CA VAL A 26 12.69 -9.80 22.14
C VAL A 26 11.43 -8.96 22.33
N SER A 27 10.75 -9.14 23.45
CA SER A 27 9.67 -8.27 23.91
C SER A 27 10.22 -7.25 24.90
N ILE A 28 9.84 -5.99 24.73
CA ILE A 28 10.22 -4.87 25.59
C ILE A 28 8.95 -4.22 26.12
N GLU A 29 8.88 -4.04 27.43
CA GLU A 29 7.80 -3.33 28.10
C GLU A 29 8.37 -2.28 29.07
N HIS A 30 7.77 -1.10 29.10
CA HIS A 30 8.14 -0.03 30.02
C HIS A 30 6.94 0.88 30.30
N ASP A 31 6.94 1.54 31.46
CA ASP A 31 5.87 2.48 31.81
C ASP A 31 6.03 3.82 31.10
N GLY A 32 7.26 4.33 31.01
CA GLY A 32 7.57 5.56 30.25
C GLY A 32 7.89 5.30 28.79
N ASP A 33 8.47 6.29 28.13
CA ASP A 33 8.80 6.21 26.70
C ASP A 33 9.73 5.03 26.36
N VAL A 34 9.50 4.44 25.18
CA VAL A 34 10.36 3.41 24.60
C VAL A 34 10.93 3.90 23.28
N ILE A 35 12.24 4.12 23.24
CA ILE A 35 12.95 4.54 22.03
C ILE A 35 13.87 3.40 21.59
N ILE A 36 13.67 2.92 20.37
CA ILE A 36 14.46 1.87 19.77
C ILE A 36 15.07 2.41 18.48
N SER A 37 16.40 2.32 18.39
CA SER A 37 17.15 2.72 17.20
C SER A 37 18.00 1.56 16.73
N GLY A 38 17.80 1.15 15.48
CA GLY A 38 18.44 -0.02 14.87
C GLY A 38 19.17 0.31 13.56
N PRO A 39 20.01 -0.61 13.08
CA PRO A 39 19.60 -1.99 12.85
C PRO A 39 19.75 -2.93 14.06
N LEU A 40 18.79 -3.83 14.22
CA LEU A 40 18.86 -4.93 15.19
C LEU A 40 19.14 -6.26 14.48
N ARG A 41 19.96 -7.11 15.11
CA ARG A 41 20.29 -8.45 14.57
C ARG A 41 19.16 -9.47 14.71
N ARG A 42 18.20 -9.20 15.59
CA ARG A 42 17.04 -10.05 15.85
C ARG A 42 15.79 -9.19 15.82
N PRO A 43 14.64 -9.74 15.40
CA PRO A 43 13.38 -9.03 15.43
C PRO A 43 12.95 -8.76 16.88
N LEU A 44 12.08 -7.76 17.02
CA LEU A 44 11.36 -7.51 18.25
C LEU A 44 10.02 -8.22 18.16
N ALA A 45 9.72 -9.09 19.11
CA ALA A 45 8.42 -9.74 19.15
C ALA A 45 7.32 -8.71 19.49
N ARG A 46 7.60 -7.85 20.48
CA ARG A 46 6.66 -6.84 20.97
C ARG A 46 7.36 -5.64 21.59
N VAL A 47 6.80 -4.45 21.40
CA VAL A 47 7.22 -3.22 22.08
C VAL A 47 6.00 -2.57 22.72
N THR A 48 6.01 -2.42 24.03
CA THR A 48 4.87 -1.88 24.80
C THR A 48 5.31 -0.68 25.64
N SER A 49 4.52 0.38 25.59
CA SER A 49 4.60 1.52 26.52
C SER A 49 3.25 1.71 27.21
N ASN A 50 3.24 1.72 28.54
CA ASN A 50 2.00 1.82 29.32
C ASN A 50 1.51 3.28 29.46
N GLU A 51 2.41 4.23 29.72
CA GLU A 51 2.09 5.64 29.94
C GLU A 51 2.78 6.57 28.93
N GLY A 52 3.94 6.17 28.40
CA GLY A 52 4.73 6.96 27.45
C GLY A 52 4.46 6.68 25.97
N ASN A 53 5.29 7.29 25.13
CA ASN A 53 5.31 7.12 23.67
C ASN A 53 6.25 6.00 23.24
N ILE A 54 6.07 5.52 22.00
CA ILE A 54 7.01 4.62 21.36
C ILE A 54 7.63 5.32 20.15
N THR A 55 8.94 5.27 20.02
CA THR A 55 9.68 5.74 18.85
C THR A 55 10.56 4.63 18.30
N LEU A 56 10.32 4.24 17.06
CA LEU A 56 11.09 3.22 16.34
C LEU A 56 11.83 3.88 15.18
N ASN A 57 13.16 3.82 15.19
CA ASN A 57 14.00 4.47 14.19
C ASN A 57 14.97 3.47 13.52
N GLY A 58 15.14 3.61 12.20
CA GLY A 58 16.17 2.89 11.42
C GLY A 58 15.62 1.65 10.71
N GLU A 59 16.42 0.58 10.64
CA GLU A 59 16.02 -0.68 9.98
C GLU A 59 15.60 -1.72 11.03
N LEU A 60 14.30 -2.01 11.11
CA LEU A 60 13.72 -2.83 12.18
C LEU A 60 12.66 -3.80 11.65
N GLU A 61 12.52 -4.93 12.34
CA GLU A 61 11.41 -5.87 12.19
C GLU A 61 10.74 -6.06 13.54
N VAL A 62 9.44 -5.75 13.61
CA VAL A 62 8.68 -5.72 14.87
C VAL A 62 7.34 -6.45 14.72
N GLY A 63 7.06 -7.40 15.60
CA GLY A 63 5.81 -8.15 15.60
C GLY A 63 4.61 -7.31 16.04
N GLU A 64 4.76 -6.54 17.11
CA GLU A 64 3.65 -5.77 17.68
C GLU A 64 4.15 -4.51 18.40
N VAL A 65 3.50 -3.38 18.17
CA VAL A 65 3.81 -2.09 18.81
C VAL A 65 2.55 -1.58 19.50
N ILE A 66 2.61 -1.36 20.81
CA ILE A 66 1.45 -0.98 21.62
C ILE A 66 1.79 0.21 22.53
N ALA A 67 1.29 1.40 22.20
CA ALA A 67 1.23 2.52 23.13
C ALA A 67 -0.16 2.58 23.77
N ARG A 68 -0.28 2.35 25.08
CA ARG A 68 -1.59 2.34 25.77
C ARG A 68 -2.13 3.74 26.05
N ALA A 69 -1.26 4.70 26.33
CA ALA A 69 -1.66 6.08 26.59
C ALA A 69 -1.00 7.08 25.62
N GLY A 70 0.27 6.84 25.26
CA GLY A 70 1.02 7.70 24.36
C GLY A 70 0.79 7.42 22.88
N SER A 71 1.65 8.02 22.06
CA SER A 71 1.65 7.93 20.61
C SER A 71 2.77 7.01 20.10
N VAL A 72 2.66 6.58 18.85
CA VAL A 72 3.69 5.78 18.17
C VAL A 72 4.26 6.57 17.00
N VAL A 73 5.58 6.68 16.94
CA VAL A 73 6.32 7.23 15.79
C VAL A 73 7.23 6.14 15.23
N VAL A 74 7.11 5.89 13.93
CA VAL A 74 7.94 4.95 13.18
C VAL A 74 8.64 5.74 12.09
N ASP A 75 9.97 5.67 12.05
CA ASP A 75 10.79 6.38 11.08
C ASP A 75 11.90 5.48 10.52
N GLY A 76 11.92 5.31 9.21
CA GLY A 76 12.96 4.56 8.50
C GLY A 76 12.42 3.39 7.70
N LYS A 77 13.20 2.32 7.60
CA LYS A 77 12.88 1.12 6.81
C LYS A 77 12.41 0.00 7.73
N ILE A 78 11.11 -0.05 8.01
CA ILE A 78 10.59 -0.86 9.12
C ILE A 78 9.47 -1.79 8.64
N ARG A 79 9.57 -3.07 9.00
CA ARG A 79 8.46 -4.03 8.86
C ARG A 79 7.77 -4.20 10.21
N ILE A 80 6.46 -4.01 10.25
CA ILE A 80 5.65 -4.17 11.45
C ILE A 80 4.42 -5.04 11.15
N ARG A 81 4.12 -6.03 11.99
CA ARG A 81 2.85 -6.75 11.80
C ARG A 81 1.67 -5.95 12.34
N GLU A 82 1.75 -5.39 13.54
CA GLU A 82 0.66 -4.56 14.08
C GLU A 82 1.19 -3.35 14.87
N VAL A 83 0.59 -2.19 14.62
CA VAL A 83 0.79 -0.95 15.38
C VAL A 83 -0.54 -0.52 15.99
N THR A 84 -0.56 -0.31 17.30
CA THR A 84 -1.71 0.21 18.02
C THR A 84 -1.30 1.34 18.97
N SER A 85 -1.97 2.48 18.85
CA SER A 85 -1.94 3.56 19.83
C SER A 85 -3.33 3.74 20.41
N GLN A 86 -3.55 3.32 21.67
CA GLN A 86 -4.88 3.35 22.28
C GLN A 86 -5.33 4.76 22.70
N GLY A 87 -4.39 5.65 23.03
CA GLY A 87 -4.68 7.00 23.55
C GLY A 87 -4.09 8.15 22.74
N GLY A 88 -3.10 7.89 21.86
CA GLY A 88 -2.41 8.92 21.09
C GLY A 88 -2.48 8.70 19.58
N THR A 89 -1.63 9.40 18.84
CA THR A 89 -1.54 9.30 17.38
C THR A 89 -0.59 8.19 16.95
N VAL A 90 -0.70 7.78 15.68
CA VAL A 90 0.33 6.96 15.02
C VAL A 90 0.89 7.74 13.84
N THR A 91 2.21 7.89 13.78
CA THR A 91 2.91 8.49 12.65
C THR A 91 3.87 7.48 12.04
N LEU A 92 3.70 7.19 10.75
CA LEU A 92 4.60 6.33 9.98
C LEU A 92 5.33 7.18 8.95
N ASN A 93 6.66 7.18 9.00
CA ASN A 93 7.54 7.92 8.11
C ASN A 93 8.53 6.96 7.42
N GLY A 94 8.82 7.20 6.14
CA GLY A 94 9.86 6.48 5.40
C GLY A 94 9.34 5.28 4.62
N GLN A 95 10.04 4.15 4.70
CA GLN A 95 9.70 2.91 3.99
C GLN A 95 9.12 1.88 4.97
N VAL A 96 7.80 1.89 5.15
CA VAL A 96 7.15 1.06 6.16
C VAL A 96 6.22 0.03 5.52
N ASP A 97 6.40 -1.23 5.92
CA ASP A 97 5.50 -2.34 5.60
C ASP A 97 4.76 -2.75 6.87
N ALA A 98 3.48 -2.40 6.97
CA ALA A 98 2.66 -2.62 8.15
C ALA A 98 1.40 -3.45 7.83
N ALA A 99 1.16 -4.58 8.49
CA ALA A 99 -0.07 -5.33 8.18
C ALA A 99 -1.33 -4.63 8.74
N LYS A 100 -1.22 -3.97 9.89
CA LYS A 100 -2.35 -3.35 10.59
C LYS A 100 -1.92 -2.17 11.44
N VAL A 101 -2.61 -1.04 11.30
CA VAL A 101 -2.33 0.22 12.01
C VAL A 101 -3.62 0.76 12.61
N ARG A 102 -3.63 0.98 13.92
CA ARG A 102 -4.84 1.39 14.65
C ARG A 102 -4.58 2.51 15.64
N SER A 103 -5.46 3.51 15.60
CA SER A 103 -5.60 4.52 16.64
C SER A 103 -7.08 4.69 16.99
N PRO A 104 -7.64 3.84 17.88
CA PRO A 104 -9.07 3.86 18.23
C PRO A 104 -9.53 5.12 18.98
N ALA A 105 -8.62 6.01 19.39
CA ALA A 105 -8.96 7.26 20.06
C ALA A 105 -8.28 8.49 19.44
N GLY A 106 -7.52 8.32 18.36
CA GLY A 106 -6.73 9.41 17.78
C GLY A 106 -6.62 9.32 16.26
N SER A 107 -5.64 10.05 15.75
CA SER A 107 -5.37 10.23 14.33
C SER A 107 -4.15 9.41 13.87
N ILE A 108 -4.08 9.13 12.57
CA ILE A 108 -2.97 8.43 11.93
C ILE A 108 -2.39 9.30 10.81
N ALA A 109 -1.08 9.46 10.81
CA ALA A 109 -0.33 10.18 9.78
C ALA A 109 0.61 9.22 9.04
N LEU A 110 0.52 9.22 7.72
CA LEU A 110 1.23 8.32 6.81
C LEU A 110 2.07 9.16 5.84
N HIS A 111 3.40 9.14 5.99
CA HIS A 111 4.33 9.89 5.18
C HIS A 111 5.40 8.99 4.53
N GLY A 112 5.57 9.08 3.21
CA GLY A 112 6.60 8.35 2.47
C GLY A 112 6.07 7.16 1.67
N ASP A 113 6.88 6.09 1.56
CA ASP A 113 6.60 4.90 0.74
C ASP A 113 6.07 3.77 1.63
N LEU A 114 4.75 3.60 1.67
CA LEU A 114 4.10 2.78 2.69
C LEU A 114 3.27 1.66 2.06
N LYS A 115 3.41 0.45 2.60
CA LYS A 115 2.54 -0.69 2.32
C LYS A 115 1.80 -1.05 3.58
N VAL A 116 0.51 -0.75 3.62
CA VAL A 116 -0.28 -0.90 4.85
C VAL A 116 -1.53 -1.73 4.63
N GLY A 117 -1.65 -2.89 5.28
CA GLY A 117 -2.80 -3.76 5.09
C GLY A 117 -4.13 -3.08 5.45
N GLU A 118 -4.28 -2.68 6.71
CA GLU A 118 -5.48 -2.01 7.23
C GLU A 118 -5.09 -0.82 8.11
N VAL A 119 -5.70 0.35 7.86
CA VAL A 119 -5.53 1.57 8.67
C VAL A 119 -6.88 1.96 9.26
N VAL A 120 -6.97 2.03 10.58
CA VAL A 120 -8.19 2.45 11.28
C VAL A 120 -7.87 3.53 12.31
N ALA A 121 -8.37 4.74 12.05
CA ALA A 121 -8.36 5.85 12.99
C ALA A 121 -9.79 6.16 13.46
N ALA A 122 -9.94 6.61 14.70
CA ALA A 122 -11.21 7.16 15.16
C ALA A 122 -11.41 8.60 14.64
N GLU A 123 -10.32 9.36 14.56
CA GLU A 123 -10.30 10.73 14.07
C GLU A 123 -9.76 10.78 12.63
N ASP A 124 -8.65 11.46 12.39
CA ASP A 124 -8.20 11.78 11.06
C ASP A 124 -7.17 10.76 10.54
N ILE A 125 -7.17 10.54 9.23
CA ILE A 125 -6.06 9.89 8.52
C ILE A 125 -5.49 10.93 7.56
N SER A 126 -4.23 11.31 7.73
CA SER A 126 -3.51 12.17 6.78
C SER A 126 -2.45 11.37 6.03
N ILE A 127 -2.46 11.48 4.69
CA ILE A 127 -1.57 10.74 3.80
C ILE A 127 -0.80 11.70 2.91
N GLU A 128 0.52 11.51 2.84
CA GLU A 128 1.43 12.24 1.96
C GLU A 128 2.52 11.29 1.44
N GLY A 129 2.60 11.07 0.13
CA GLY A 129 3.54 10.15 -0.49
C GLY A 129 2.87 8.95 -1.16
N ASP A 130 3.64 7.88 -1.35
CA ASP A 130 3.20 6.70 -2.10
C ASP A 130 2.70 5.61 -1.14
N VAL A 131 1.39 5.39 -1.13
CA VAL A 131 0.73 4.44 -0.21
C VAL A 131 -0.04 3.36 -0.96
N GLU A 132 0.23 2.11 -0.60
CA GLU A 132 -0.56 0.93 -0.98
C GLU A 132 -1.30 0.42 0.26
N ALA A 133 -2.64 0.34 0.20
CA ALA A 133 -3.43 -0.19 1.30
C ALA A 133 -4.56 -1.13 0.87
N ASN A 134 -5.05 -2.01 1.76
CA ASN A 134 -6.33 -2.66 1.49
C ASN A 134 -7.48 -1.76 1.93
N LEU A 135 -7.44 -1.27 3.18
CA LEU A 135 -8.53 -0.49 3.76
C LEU A 135 -8.00 0.71 4.53
N LEU A 136 -8.57 1.88 4.25
CA LEU A 136 -8.42 3.09 5.04
C LEU A 136 -9.78 3.45 5.66
N ARG A 137 -9.85 3.52 6.99
CA ARG A 137 -11.07 3.93 7.72
C ARG A 137 -10.76 5.00 8.74
N GLY A 138 -11.35 6.17 8.57
CA GLY A 138 -11.20 7.30 9.49
C GLY A 138 -12.49 8.10 9.65
N GLY A 139 -12.51 9.02 10.61
CA GLY A 139 -13.44 10.13 10.66
C GLY A 139 -13.32 10.98 9.41
N PHE A 140 -12.13 11.52 9.21
CA PHE A 140 -11.80 12.32 8.05
C PHE A 140 -10.50 11.80 7.40
N VAL A 141 -10.58 11.43 6.13
CA VAL A 141 -9.42 10.89 5.39
C VAL A 141 -8.94 11.93 4.39
N ARG A 142 -7.73 12.45 4.58
CA ARG A 142 -7.07 13.42 3.71
C ARG A 142 -5.88 12.80 3.02
N VAL A 143 -5.85 12.88 1.71
CA VAL A 143 -4.71 12.48 0.87
C VAL A 143 -4.18 13.74 0.22
N ALA A 144 -3.06 14.27 0.70
CA ALA A 144 -2.55 15.57 0.30
C ALA A 144 -1.89 15.52 -1.10
N SER A 145 -1.00 14.55 -1.31
CA SER A 145 -0.22 14.38 -2.53
C SER A 145 0.35 12.95 -2.66
N GLY A 146 0.88 12.62 -3.83
CA GLY A 146 1.58 11.36 -4.11
C GLY A 146 0.74 10.37 -4.91
N SER A 147 0.89 9.07 -4.62
CA SER A 147 0.06 8.02 -5.22
C SER A 147 -0.62 7.16 -4.16
N LEU A 148 -1.89 6.83 -4.38
CA LEU A 148 -2.67 6.00 -3.46
C LEU A 148 -3.34 4.85 -4.21
N ASN A 149 -2.94 3.63 -3.89
CA ASN A 149 -3.62 2.42 -4.33
C ASN A 149 -4.35 1.79 -3.14
N ALA A 150 -5.68 1.71 -3.20
CA ALA A 150 -6.47 1.17 -2.09
C ALA A 150 -7.64 0.31 -2.57
N LYS A 151 -7.98 -0.77 -1.84
CA LYS A 151 -9.24 -1.47 -2.15
C LYS A 151 -10.45 -0.68 -1.67
N GLY A 152 -10.38 -0.09 -0.47
CA GLY A 152 -11.47 0.68 0.09
C GLY A 152 -11.00 1.88 0.91
N ILE A 153 -11.70 3.00 0.75
CA ILE A 153 -11.59 4.19 1.60
C ILE A 153 -12.95 4.47 2.22
N GLU A 154 -13.00 4.58 3.55
CA GLU A 154 -14.21 4.88 4.32
C GLU A 154 -13.95 6.09 5.22
N GLY A 155 -14.61 7.21 4.93
CA GLY A 155 -14.65 8.39 5.79
C GLY A 155 -16.01 8.49 6.48
N THR A 156 -16.06 8.51 7.81
CA THR A 156 -17.36 8.67 8.49
C THR A 156 -17.92 10.09 8.41
N VAL A 157 -17.06 11.07 8.13
CA VAL A 157 -17.42 12.49 7.94
C VAL A 157 -17.10 12.93 6.52
N ARG A 158 -15.83 12.81 6.10
CA ARG A 158 -15.36 13.34 4.82
C ARG A 158 -14.16 12.57 4.28
N VAL A 159 -13.98 12.61 2.95
CA VAL A 159 -12.73 12.29 2.25
C VAL A 159 -12.27 13.51 1.45
N GLU A 160 -11.01 13.93 1.59
CA GLU A 160 -10.37 14.99 0.79
C GLU A 160 -9.22 14.39 -0.01
N LEU A 161 -9.29 14.50 -1.33
CA LEU A 161 -8.26 14.07 -2.27
C LEU A 161 -7.63 15.32 -2.90
N GLY A 162 -6.37 15.59 -2.58
CA GLY A 162 -5.55 16.65 -3.16
C GLY A 162 -4.98 16.27 -4.53
N GLU A 163 -3.81 16.80 -4.89
CA GLU A 163 -3.12 16.44 -6.14
C GLU A 163 -2.51 15.03 -6.04
N VAL A 164 -3.33 14.01 -6.26
CA VAL A 164 -2.96 12.60 -6.07
C VAL A 164 -3.28 11.75 -7.31
N ARG A 165 -2.45 10.73 -7.54
CA ARG A 165 -2.74 9.65 -8.49
C ARG A 165 -3.43 8.48 -7.80
N LEU A 166 -4.68 8.20 -8.16
CA LEU A 166 -5.50 7.16 -7.53
C LEU A 166 -5.54 5.84 -8.30
N GLY A 167 -5.47 4.74 -7.56
CA GLY A 167 -5.85 3.39 -7.97
C GLY A 167 -6.76 2.79 -6.90
N VAL A 168 -7.99 3.29 -6.80
CA VAL A 168 -8.91 2.93 -5.71
C VAL A 168 -10.12 2.16 -6.24
N GLU A 169 -10.59 1.13 -5.54
CA GLU A 169 -11.80 0.44 -6.00
C GLU A 169 -13.08 1.11 -5.50
N VAL A 170 -13.14 1.50 -4.23
CA VAL A 170 -14.32 2.14 -3.65
C VAL A 170 -13.96 3.23 -2.65
N ILE A 171 -14.67 4.36 -2.73
CA ILE A 171 -14.63 5.46 -1.74
C ILE A 171 -16.06 5.67 -1.23
N ILE A 172 -16.26 5.59 0.08
CA ILE A 172 -17.54 5.88 0.74
C ILE A 172 -17.32 6.96 1.80
N ALA A 173 -18.01 8.09 1.66
CA ALA A 173 -18.09 9.10 2.72
C ALA A 173 -19.28 10.04 2.49
N PRO A 174 -19.86 10.66 3.54
CA PRO A 174 -20.92 11.65 3.37
C PRO A 174 -20.53 12.82 2.47
N ASP A 175 -19.26 13.26 2.55
CA ASP A 175 -18.70 14.35 1.76
C ASP A 175 -17.38 13.88 1.14
N VAL A 176 -17.23 14.01 -0.18
CA VAL A 176 -16.01 13.66 -0.91
C VAL A 176 -15.61 14.85 -1.76
N ASN A 177 -14.46 15.45 -1.44
CA ASN A 177 -13.87 16.52 -2.23
C ASN A 177 -12.68 15.99 -3.02
N VAL A 178 -12.62 16.30 -4.31
CA VAL A 178 -11.60 15.84 -5.23
C VAL A 178 -10.99 17.04 -5.93
N ASP A 179 -9.69 17.22 -5.77
CA ASP A 179 -8.96 18.28 -6.47
C ASP A 179 -9.02 18.07 -7.99
N ALA A 180 -9.10 19.16 -8.75
CA ALA A 180 -9.20 19.09 -10.22
C ALA A 180 -7.99 18.42 -10.89
N ALA A 181 -6.82 18.50 -10.26
CA ALA A 181 -5.58 17.84 -10.70
C ALA A 181 -5.50 16.36 -10.31
N THR A 182 -6.44 15.84 -9.52
CA THR A 182 -6.50 14.42 -9.17
C THR A 182 -6.67 13.57 -10.44
N THR A 183 -5.80 12.57 -10.62
CA THR A 183 -5.86 11.66 -11.77
C THR A 183 -5.95 10.20 -11.32
N GLY A 184 -6.24 9.30 -12.26
CA GLY A 184 -6.19 7.87 -12.02
C GLY A 184 -7.54 7.18 -12.21
N ARG A 185 -7.80 6.13 -11.43
CA ARG A 185 -9.00 5.31 -11.53
C ARG A 185 -9.64 5.13 -10.16
N VAL A 186 -10.94 5.37 -10.10
CA VAL A 186 -11.80 4.99 -8.99
C VAL A 186 -13.02 4.28 -9.55
N ASN A 187 -13.35 3.06 -9.11
CA ASN A 187 -14.53 2.39 -9.68
C ASN A 187 -15.82 2.99 -9.12
N VAL A 188 -15.94 3.05 -7.80
CA VAL A 188 -17.14 3.53 -7.11
C VAL A 188 -16.81 4.69 -6.18
N VAL A 189 -17.59 5.77 -6.26
CA VAL A 189 -17.58 6.86 -5.28
C VAL A 189 -19.01 7.12 -4.83
N GLU A 190 -19.27 6.92 -3.55
CA GLU A 190 -20.60 7.13 -2.95
C GLU A 190 -20.53 8.25 -1.91
N SER A 191 -21.22 9.36 -2.20
CA SER A 191 -21.26 10.56 -1.34
C SER A 191 -22.54 11.39 -1.49
N HIS A 192 -22.87 12.25 -0.53
CA HIS A 192 -24.08 13.09 -0.66
C HIS A 192 -23.87 14.33 -1.53
N ASN A 193 -22.62 14.71 -1.79
CA ASN A 193 -22.25 15.86 -2.60
C ASN A 193 -21.88 15.46 -4.04
N GLU A 194 -21.81 16.47 -4.92
CA GLU A 194 -21.20 16.31 -6.24
C GLU A 194 -19.67 16.48 -6.13
N LEU A 195 -18.91 15.68 -6.87
CA LEU A 195 -17.44 15.68 -6.81
C LEU A 195 -16.79 16.89 -7.49
N GLY A 196 -17.55 17.66 -8.27
CA GLY A 196 -16.99 18.72 -9.11
C GLY A 196 -16.14 18.19 -10.28
N PRO A 197 -15.49 19.09 -11.05
CA PRO A 197 -14.61 18.69 -12.14
C PRO A 197 -13.35 18.00 -11.59
N ASN A 198 -13.06 16.80 -12.11
CA ASN A 198 -11.87 16.02 -11.72
C ASN A 198 -11.35 15.18 -12.89
N GLY A 199 -10.10 14.71 -12.80
CA GLY A 199 -9.45 13.87 -13.80
C GLY A 199 -9.60 12.36 -13.58
N LEU A 200 -10.53 11.93 -12.71
CA LEU A 200 -10.70 10.51 -12.38
C LEU A 200 -11.41 9.76 -13.50
N LYS A 201 -10.93 8.55 -13.79
CA LYS A 201 -11.63 7.57 -14.62
C LYS A 201 -12.52 6.71 -13.74
N GLY A 202 -13.83 6.69 -14.01
CA GLY A 202 -14.84 5.96 -13.26
C GLY A 202 -15.62 6.89 -12.34
N GLY A 203 -15.74 6.56 -11.05
CA GLY A 203 -16.52 7.34 -10.08
C GLY A 203 -18.02 7.09 -10.17
N PHE A 204 -18.43 5.86 -10.49
CA PHE A 204 -19.83 5.49 -10.56
C PHE A 204 -20.47 5.50 -9.18
N ARG A 205 -21.77 5.78 -9.13
CA ARG A 205 -22.58 5.42 -7.96
C ARG A 205 -22.60 3.91 -7.80
N LEU A 206 -22.75 3.42 -6.57
CA LEU A 206 -22.72 1.98 -6.31
C LEU A 206 -23.84 1.25 -7.08
N SER A 207 -25.03 1.85 -7.17
CA SER A 207 -26.17 1.34 -7.95
C SER A 207 -25.86 1.25 -9.45
N GLU A 208 -25.33 2.32 -10.04
CA GLU A 208 -24.95 2.38 -11.46
C GLU A 208 -23.87 1.35 -11.79
N TYR A 209 -22.87 1.21 -10.91
CA TYR A 209 -21.81 0.22 -11.06
C TYR A 209 -22.37 -1.20 -11.03
N ALA A 210 -23.31 -1.48 -10.12
CA ALA A 210 -23.98 -2.78 -10.03
C ALA A 210 -24.83 -3.08 -11.26
N GLU A 211 -25.56 -2.10 -11.79
CA GLU A 211 -26.32 -2.25 -13.03
C GLU A 211 -25.42 -2.54 -14.23
N PHE A 212 -24.28 -1.83 -14.34
CA PHE A 212 -23.34 -1.99 -15.44
C PHE A 212 -22.58 -3.33 -15.40
N THR A 213 -22.21 -3.79 -14.21
CA THR A 213 -21.36 -4.97 -14.03
C THR A 213 -22.12 -6.25 -13.67
N GLY A 214 -23.38 -6.14 -13.22
CA GLY A 214 -24.17 -7.24 -12.69
C GLY A 214 -23.69 -7.75 -11.32
N VAL A 215 -22.84 -6.99 -10.63
CA VAL A 215 -22.29 -7.37 -9.31
C VAL A 215 -23.26 -6.97 -8.20
N ASP A 216 -23.42 -7.83 -7.21
CA ASP A 216 -24.18 -7.53 -6.00
C ASP A 216 -23.50 -6.42 -5.16
N PRO A 217 -24.17 -5.28 -4.89
CA PRO A 217 -23.59 -4.15 -4.16
C PRO A 217 -23.04 -4.53 -2.78
N GLN A 218 -23.80 -5.29 -2.00
CA GLN A 218 -23.46 -5.65 -0.63
C GLN A 218 -22.22 -6.54 -0.60
N ARG A 219 -22.16 -7.55 -1.47
CA ARG A 219 -20.97 -8.39 -1.62
C ARG A 219 -19.76 -7.58 -2.07
N PHE A 220 -19.92 -6.65 -3.02
CA PHE A 220 -18.84 -5.78 -3.49
C PHE A 220 -18.22 -4.97 -2.34
N LEU A 221 -19.05 -4.33 -1.51
CA LEU A 221 -18.59 -3.57 -0.34
C LEU A 221 -17.91 -4.48 0.70
N ALA A 222 -18.51 -5.64 1.01
CA ALA A 222 -18.00 -6.58 2.00
C ALA A 222 -16.60 -7.12 1.63
N GLU A 223 -16.35 -7.43 0.36
CA GLU A 223 -15.04 -7.89 -0.13
C GLU A 223 -13.93 -6.82 0.03
N ARG A 224 -14.32 -5.54 0.11
CA ARG A 224 -13.40 -4.38 0.28
C ARG A 224 -13.34 -3.89 1.73
N GLY A 225 -14.14 -4.47 2.62
CA GLY A 225 -14.17 -4.14 4.05
C GLY A 225 -14.79 -2.78 4.37
N VAL A 226 -15.51 -2.15 3.42
CA VAL A 226 -16.18 -0.86 3.61
C VAL A 226 -17.67 -1.05 3.92
N ARG A 227 -18.27 -0.08 4.60
CA ARG A 227 -19.71 -0.03 4.88
C ARG A 227 -20.46 0.79 3.84
N ALA A 228 -21.76 0.54 3.70
CA ALA A 228 -22.61 1.36 2.84
C ALA A 228 -22.78 2.77 3.44
N LEU A 229 -23.07 3.76 2.59
CA LEU A 229 -23.16 5.15 3.01
C LEU A 229 -24.29 5.36 4.04
N GLU A 230 -25.38 4.61 3.91
CA GLU A 230 -26.51 4.65 4.83
C GLU A 230 -26.13 4.14 6.23
N ASP A 231 -25.20 3.20 6.32
CA ASP A 231 -24.73 2.60 7.57
C ASP A 231 -23.70 3.47 8.31
N LEU A 232 -23.14 4.48 7.63
CA LEU A 232 -22.22 5.44 8.26
C LEU A 232 -22.95 6.46 9.12
N GLN A 233 -24.26 6.63 8.94
CA GLN A 233 -25.11 7.55 9.70
C GLN A 233 -25.46 6.99 11.09
N GLY A 234 -24.45 6.81 11.95
CA GLY A 234 -24.65 6.81 13.39
C GLY A 234 -25.17 8.18 13.86
N PRO A 235 -25.72 8.32 15.08
CA PRO A 235 -26.27 9.58 15.57
C PRO A 235 -25.23 10.67 15.40
N ALA A 236 -25.55 11.64 14.53
CA ALA A 236 -24.67 12.71 14.10
C ALA A 236 -23.83 13.18 15.28
N VAL A 237 -22.52 12.91 15.24
CA VAL A 237 -21.56 13.65 16.04
C VAL A 237 -21.78 15.08 15.59
N VAL A 238 -22.49 15.84 16.43
CA VAL A 238 -22.83 17.24 16.22
C VAL A 238 -21.61 17.88 15.64
N ALA A 239 -21.70 18.28 14.37
CA ALA A 239 -20.63 18.94 13.65
C ALA A 239 -20.02 19.92 14.64
N ARG A 240 -18.78 19.66 15.08
CA ARG A 240 -17.99 20.69 15.72
C ARG A 240 -17.90 21.73 14.62
N GLY A 241 -18.71 22.78 14.74
CA GLY A 241 -18.65 23.91 13.86
C GLY A 241 -17.18 24.35 13.76
N PRO A 242 -16.79 25.00 12.66
CA PRO A 242 -15.44 25.51 12.52
C PRO A 242 -15.06 26.14 13.84
N VAL A 243 -14.00 25.64 14.48
CA VAL A 243 -13.46 26.24 15.69
C VAL A 243 -13.24 27.68 15.28
N ALA A 244 -14.12 28.56 15.75
CA ALA A 244 -13.94 29.98 15.60
C ALA A 244 -12.58 30.22 16.24
N VAL A 245 -11.58 30.47 15.40
CA VAL A 245 -10.28 30.96 15.82
C VAL A 245 -10.61 32.10 16.76
N ALA A 246 -10.37 31.86 18.05
CA ALA A 246 -10.61 32.85 19.07
C ALA A 246 -9.90 34.11 18.59
N ALA A 247 -10.69 35.17 18.40
CA ALA A 247 -10.19 36.47 18.05
C ALA A 247 -9.03 36.78 19.02
N ASP A 248 -7.85 36.90 18.42
CA ASP A 248 -6.66 37.45 19.03
C ASP A 248 -7.05 38.69 19.83
N PRO A 249 -6.73 38.79 21.14
CA PRO A 249 -6.90 40.03 21.88
C PRO A 249 -6.14 41.13 21.13
N GLY A 250 -6.90 42.17 20.75
CA GLY A 250 -6.46 43.17 19.78
C GLY A 250 -5.06 43.73 20.04
N PRO A 251 -4.37 44.19 18.98
CA PRO A 251 -3.03 44.70 19.09
C PRO A 251 -2.99 45.85 20.09
N GLU A 252 -2.16 45.70 21.13
CA GLU A 252 -1.65 46.83 21.89
C GLU A 252 -1.12 47.86 20.88
N GLN A 253 -1.58 49.10 21.04
CA GLN A 253 -1.12 50.24 20.27
C GLN A 253 0.37 50.43 20.52
N VAL A 254 1.21 49.84 19.67
CA VAL A 254 2.61 50.22 19.54
C VAL A 254 2.66 51.60 18.88
N GLU A 255 3.25 52.55 19.61
CA GLU A 255 3.58 53.89 19.15
C GLU A 255 4.22 53.85 17.76
N ALA A 256 3.73 54.71 16.88
CA ALA A 256 4.27 54.91 15.55
C ALA A 256 5.74 55.34 15.64
N VAL A 257 6.65 54.43 15.31
CA VAL A 257 8.03 54.77 14.98
C VAL A 257 8.03 55.23 13.53
N ASP A 258 8.35 56.51 13.36
CA ASP A 258 8.53 57.20 12.09
C ASP A 258 9.72 56.55 11.34
N LEU A 259 9.40 55.65 10.42
CA LEU A 259 10.38 55.01 9.54
C LEU A 259 10.43 55.79 8.23
N GLU A 260 11.62 56.32 7.93
CA GLU A 260 11.93 57.06 6.71
C GLU A 260 11.61 56.23 5.45
N PRO A 261 11.17 56.88 4.35
CA PRO A 261 10.75 56.18 3.14
C PRO A 261 11.93 55.49 2.46
N VAL A 262 11.88 54.16 2.41
CA VAL A 262 12.81 53.32 1.64
C VAL A 262 12.51 53.48 0.15
N GLU A 263 13.55 53.77 -0.63
CA GLU A 263 13.49 53.98 -2.08
C GLU A 263 12.96 52.74 -2.83
N PRO A 264 12.26 52.94 -3.96
CA PRO A 264 11.66 51.84 -4.72
C PRO A 264 12.73 50.94 -5.35
N ILE A 265 12.63 49.65 -5.06
CA ILE A 265 13.47 48.59 -5.62
C ILE A 265 13.07 48.40 -7.08
N GLN A 266 14.06 48.48 -7.98
CA GLN A 266 13.88 48.29 -9.42
C GLN A 266 13.32 46.90 -9.75
N GLU A 267 12.28 46.91 -10.57
CA GLU A 267 11.67 45.76 -11.24
C GLU A 267 12.71 45.15 -12.19
N VAL A 268 13.22 43.96 -11.83
CA VAL A 268 14.19 43.22 -12.66
C VAL A 268 13.38 42.36 -13.64
N GLU A 269 13.53 42.66 -14.94
CA GLU A 269 12.94 41.90 -16.03
C GLU A 269 13.43 40.44 -16.02
N PRO A 270 12.54 39.45 -16.25
CA PRO A 270 12.94 38.04 -16.30
C PRO A 270 13.77 37.75 -17.56
N GLU A 271 14.99 37.24 -17.37
CA GLU A 271 15.83 36.72 -18.46
C GLU A 271 15.17 35.51 -19.13
N GLU A 272 15.06 35.56 -20.46
CA GLU A 272 14.70 34.43 -21.32
C GLU A 272 15.73 33.30 -21.19
N ILE A 273 15.30 32.16 -20.66
CA ILE A 273 16.11 30.94 -20.63
C ILE A 273 15.93 30.25 -22.00
N GLU A 274 17.00 30.22 -22.79
CA GLU A 274 17.06 29.45 -24.05
C GLU A 274 16.90 27.94 -23.78
N PRO A 275 16.20 27.19 -24.64
CA PRO A 275 16.03 25.75 -24.48
C PRO A 275 17.36 25.02 -24.72
N VAL A 276 17.81 24.29 -23.69
CA VAL A 276 18.95 23.37 -23.74
C VAL A 276 18.59 22.19 -24.66
N ALA A 277 19.46 21.94 -25.64
CA ALA A 277 19.35 20.89 -26.64
C ALA A 277 19.20 19.50 -26.01
N GLU A 278 18.29 18.72 -26.58
CA GLU A 278 18.10 17.29 -26.33
C GLU A 278 19.38 16.53 -26.74
N GLU A 279 20.13 16.02 -25.76
CA GLU A 279 21.18 15.04 -26.01
C GLU A 279 20.54 13.66 -26.29
N GLU A 280 20.73 13.20 -27.52
CA GLU A 280 20.54 11.82 -27.94
C GLU A 280 21.37 10.88 -27.05
N LEU A 281 20.72 9.99 -26.30
CA LEU A 281 21.42 8.91 -25.62
C LEU A 281 21.49 7.68 -26.52
N ASP A 282 22.74 7.38 -26.85
CA ASP A 282 23.27 6.26 -27.61
C ASP A 282 22.68 4.89 -27.28
N GLU A 283 22.48 4.12 -28.34
CA GLU A 283 22.35 2.67 -28.35
C GLU A 283 23.55 2.01 -27.66
N VAL A 284 23.32 1.29 -26.56
CA VAL A 284 24.33 0.41 -25.99
C VAL A 284 24.16 -1.00 -26.56
N GLU A 285 25.06 -1.33 -27.47
CA GLU A 285 25.32 -2.64 -28.06
C GLU A 285 25.49 -3.77 -27.03
N LEU A 286 25.13 -4.97 -27.51
CA LEU A 286 25.69 -6.27 -27.17
C LEU A 286 27.13 -6.18 -26.63
N VAL A 287 27.51 -6.94 -25.60
CA VAL A 287 27.98 -8.34 -25.64
C VAL A 287 28.41 -8.72 -24.21
N ARG A 288 28.06 -9.93 -23.75
CA ARG A 288 28.98 -10.81 -23.01
C ARG A 288 28.32 -12.18 -22.79
N SER A 289 28.47 -13.02 -23.80
CA SER A 289 28.44 -14.47 -23.66
C SER A 289 29.59 -14.88 -22.73
N VAL A 290 29.25 -15.33 -21.53
CA VAL A 290 30.18 -16.04 -20.63
C VAL A 290 30.17 -17.50 -21.06
N GLU A 291 31.28 -17.96 -21.63
CA GLU A 291 31.58 -19.39 -21.78
C GLU A 291 31.80 -19.95 -20.37
N ILE A 292 30.82 -20.69 -19.87
CA ILE A 292 30.94 -21.49 -18.65
C ILE A 292 31.45 -22.86 -19.11
N GLU A 293 32.63 -23.24 -18.63
CA GLU A 293 33.22 -24.56 -18.82
C GLU A 293 32.26 -25.64 -18.28
N ASP A 294 31.92 -26.58 -19.16
CA ASP A 294 31.19 -27.81 -18.87
C ASP A 294 31.96 -28.65 -17.84
N ASP A 295 31.54 -28.57 -16.57
CA ASP A 295 31.82 -29.57 -15.55
C ASP A 295 30.66 -30.56 -15.58
N GLU A 296 30.85 -31.73 -16.20
CA GLU A 296 29.86 -32.81 -16.30
C GLU A 296 29.45 -33.25 -14.88
N PRO A 297 28.22 -32.96 -14.40
CA PRO A 297 27.76 -33.54 -13.16
C PRO A 297 27.34 -34.99 -13.41
N GLU A 298 27.84 -35.90 -12.57
CA GLU A 298 27.38 -37.28 -12.47
C GLU A 298 25.85 -37.33 -12.50
N SER A 299 25.32 -38.15 -13.40
CA SER A 299 23.89 -38.42 -13.59
C SER A 299 23.30 -39.10 -12.35
N VAL A 300 22.91 -38.30 -11.36
CA VAL A 300 21.99 -38.72 -10.31
C VAL A 300 20.60 -38.69 -10.94
N GLU A 301 19.98 -39.85 -11.13
CA GLU A 301 18.58 -39.96 -11.54
C GLU A 301 17.73 -39.11 -10.57
N PRO A 302 17.12 -37.99 -10.99
CA PRO A 302 16.37 -37.16 -10.09
C PRO A 302 15.10 -37.92 -9.69
N ASP A 303 14.97 -38.15 -8.38
CA ASP A 303 13.72 -38.59 -7.76
C ASP A 303 12.58 -37.71 -8.31
N ALA A 304 11.64 -38.33 -9.03
CA ALA A 304 10.53 -37.62 -9.64
C ALA A 304 9.83 -36.79 -8.55
N PRO A 305 9.71 -35.45 -8.71
CA PRO A 305 9.14 -34.60 -7.68
C PRO A 305 7.74 -35.09 -7.34
N VAL A 306 7.57 -35.59 -6.12
CA VAL A 306 6.30 -36.12 -5.63
C VAL A 306 5.36 -34.93 -5.45
N LEU A 307 4.40 -34.79 -6.36
CA LEU A 307 3.40 -33.73 -6.29
C LEU A 307 2.54 -33.87 -5.03
N PRO A 308 2.12 -32.75 -4.41
CA PRO A 308 1.14 -32.79 -3.35
C PRO A 308 -0.16 -33.48 -3.83
N PRO A 309 -0.76 -34.37 -3.01
CA PRO A 309 -1.99 -35.06 -3.38
C PRO A 309 -3.11 -34.05 -3.67
N GLY A 310 -3.79 -34.23 -4.81
CA GLY A 310 -4.90 -33.38 -5.27
C GLY A 310 -4.49 -32.09 -5.99
N LEU A 311 -3.20 -31.80 -6.17
CA LEU A 311 -2.76 -30.64 -6.97
C LEU A 311 -3.01 -30.85 -8.46
N ALA A 312 -2.76 -32.06 -8.97
CA ALA A 312 -2.99 -32.43 -10.36
C ALA A 312 -4.46 -32.23 -10.77
N GLU A 313 -5.40 -32.68 -9.94
CA GLU A 313 -6.85 -32.52 -10.17
C GLU A 313 -7.26 -31.04 -10.21
N LYS A 314 -6.68 -30.20 -9.34
CA LYS A 314 -6.93 -28.75 -9.34
C LYS A 314 -6.39 -28.07 -10.58
N LEU A 315 -5.22 -28.48 -11.07
CA LEU A 315 -4.66 -27.95 -12.31
C LEU A 315 -5.53 -28.33 -13.50
N ASP A 316 -5.98 -29.57 -13.57
CA ASP A 316 -6.90 -30.05 -14.62
C ASP A 316 -8.22 -29.28 -14.64
N ASP A 317 -8.88 -29.11 -13.48
CA ASP A 317 -10.11 -28.30 -13.38
C ASP A 317 -9.89 -26.84 -13.78
N THR A 318 -8.75 -26.26 -13.38
CA THR A 318 -8.39 -24.87 -13.71
C THR A 318 -8.18 -24.69 -15.21
N VAL A 319 -7.48 -25.61 -15.88
CA VAL A 319 -7.30 -25.58 -17.34
C VAL A 319 -8.63 -25.82 -18.05
N GLY A 320 -9.45 -26.77 -17.59
CA GLY A 320 -10.77 -27.03 -18.13
C GLY A 320 -11.71 -25.81 -18.08
N ARG A 321 -11.61 -25.00 -17.03
CA ARG A 321 -12.32 -23.71 -16.94
C ARG A 321 -11.85 -22.69 -17.98
N ILE A 322 -10.55 -22.62 -18.26
CA ILE A 322 -10.00 -21.73 -19.29
C ILE A 322 -10.52 -22.17 -20.66
N GLU A 323 -10.46 -23.46 -20.97
CA GLU A 323 -10.96 -24.03 -22.22
C GLU A 323 -12.46 -23.77 -22.40
N ALA A 324 -13.25 -23.87 -21.33
CA ALA A 324 -14.68 -23.61 -21.36
C ALA A 324 -15.05 -22.18 -21.79
N CYS A 325 -14.17 -21.19 -21.55
CA CYS A 325 -14.37 -19.81 -22.02
C CYS A 325 -14.30 -19.67 -23.55
N TYR A 326 -13.73 -20.67 -24.25
CA TYR A 326 -13.56 -20.68 -25.71
C TYR A 326 -14.53 -21.59 -26.44
N LYS A 327 -15.57 -22.15 -25.80
CA LYS A 327 -16.53 -23.09 -26.44
C LYS A 327 -17.18 -22.57 -27.73
N ASN A 328 -17.33 -21.24 -27.87
CA ASN A 328 -17.96 -20.60 -29.02
C ASN A 328 -16.94 -19.88 -29.94
N SER A 329 -15.64 -20.17 -29.78
CA SER A 329 -14.56 -19.52 -30.51
C SER A 329 -13.44 -20.52 -30.82
N GLU A 330 -12.46 -20.09 -31.60
CA GLU A 330 -11.26 -20.89 -31.85
C GLU A 330 -10.42 -20.96 -30.56
N VAL A 331 -10.03 -22.18 -30.16
CA VAL A 331 -9.22 -22.39 -28.97
C VAL A 331 -7.79 -21.89 -29.26
N PRO A 332 -7.23 -20.98 -28.44
CA PRO A 332 -5.88 -20.48 -28.65
C PRO A 332 -4.84 -21.61 -28.52
N PRO A 333 -3.78 -21.65 -29.36
CA PRO A 333 -2.74 -22.68 -29.29
C PRO A 333 -2.07 -22.80 -27.91
N ALA A 334 -1.96 -21.69 -27.18
CA ALA A 334 -1.42 -21.65 -25.82
C ALA A 334 -2.28 -22.45 -24.82
N VAL A 335 -3.61 -22.48 -24.99
CA VAL A 335 -4.52 -23.25 -24.14
C VAL A 335 -4.41 -24.74 -24.47
N THR A 336 -4.27 -25.09 -25.75
CA THR A 336 -4.02 -26.48 -26.18
C THR A 336 -2.71 -27.02 -25.63
N LEU A 337 -1.61 -26.25 -25.74
CA LEU A 337 -0.32 -26.61 -25.15
C LEU A 337 -0.43 -26.80 -23.63
N LEU A 338 -1.14 -25.89 -22.94
CA LEU A 338 -1.33 -25.99 -21.49
C LEU A 338 -2.11 -27.25 -21.10
N ARG A 339 -3.12 -27.65 -21.89
CA ARG A 339 -3.87 -28.90 -21.71
C ARG A 339 -2.97 -30.12 -21.91
N GLU A 340 -2.20 -30.15 -22.99
CA GLU A 340 -1.26 -31.26 -23.27
C GLU A 340 -0.23 -31.45 -22.15
N LEU A 341 0.32 -30.35 -21.61
CA LEU A 341 1.27 -30.42 -20.49
C LEU A 341 0.64 -30.95 -19.21
N VAL A 342 -0.61 -30.58 -18.91
CA VAL A 342 -1.33 -31.10 -17.73
C VAL A 342 -1.67 -32.58 -17.89
N ASP A 343 -2.13 -32.99 -19.07
CA ASP A 343 -2.48 -34.38 -19.38
C ASP A 343 -1.22 -35.28 -19.39
N GLY A 344 -0.07 -34.74 -19.82
CA GLY A 344 1.23 -35.41 -19.78
C GLY A 344 1.90 -35.42 -18.40
N GLY A 345 1.34 -34.70 -17.41
CA GLY A 345 1.93 -34.57 -16.09
C GLY A 345 3.25 -33.77 -16.07
N GLU A 346 3.51 -32.95 -17.08
CA GLU A 346 4.75 -32.16 -17.24
C GLU A 346 4.71 -30.85 -16.41
N TYR A 347 4.36 -30.94 -15.12
CA TYR A 347 4.07 -29.74 -14.33
C TYR A 347 5.27 -28.83 -14.07
N ALA A 348 6.48 -29.38 -14.02
CA ALA A 348 7.71 -28.59 -13.92
C ALA A 348 7.86 -27.67 -15.15
N ARG A 349 7.55 -28.20 -16.33
CA ARG A 349 7.58 -27.43 -17.57
C ARG A 349 6.50 -26.36 -17.61
N ILE A 350 5.30 -26.65 -17.10
CA ILE A 350 4.25 -25.63 -16.94
C ILE A 350 4.77 -24.48 -16.07
N ARG A 351 5.47 -24.76 -14.97
CA ARG A 351 6.05 -23.73 -14.09
C ARG A 351 7.04 -22.85 -14.81
N ASP A 352 7.94 -23.46 -15.57
CA ASP A 352 9.02 -22.75 -16.21
C ASP A 352 8.50 -21.97 -17.45
N GLU A 353 7.49 -22.48 -18.15
CA GLU A 353 6.92 -21.87 -19.36
C GLU A 353 5.66 -21.01 -19.11
N ILE A 354 5.16 -20.88 -17.88
CA ILE A 354 3.85 -20.24 -17.61
C ILE A 354 3.74 -18.82 -18.19
N THR A 355 4.81 -18.04 -18.10
CA THR A 355 4.87 -16.67 -18.63
C THR A 355 4.85 -16.66 -20.16
N ALA A 356 5.53 -17.62 -20.80
CA ALA A 356 5.54 -17.76 -22.25
C ALA A 356 4.15 -18.17 -22.78
N ILE A 357 3.48 -19.11 -22.09
CA ILE A 357 2.12 -19.53 -22.40
C ILE A 357 1.16 -18.34 -22.29
N TRP A 358 1.27 -17.54 -21.22
CA TRP A 358 0.45 -16.33 -21.07
C TRP A 358 0.66 -15.32 -22.20
N ASN A 359 1.92 -15.04 -22.54
CA ASN A 359 2.25 -14.10 -23.61
C ASN A 359 1.73 -14.60 -24.96
N SER A 360 1.86 -15.89 -25.27
CA SER A 360 1.31 -16.49 -26.48
C SER A 360 -0.22 -16.37 -26.53
N LEU A 361 -0.89 -16.48 -25.38
CA LEU A 361 -2.34 -16.27 -25.26
C LEU A 361 -2.71 -14.81 -25.54
N LEU A 362 -1.97 -13.84 -24.98
CA LEU A 362 -2.17 -12.42 -25.24
C LEU A 362 -2.02 -12.09 -26.73
N THR A 363 -0.94 -12.58 -27.35
CA THR A 363 -0.66 -12.36 -28.78
C THR A 363 -1.76 -12.92 -29.67
N PHE A 364 -2.32 -14.10 -29.35
CA PHE A 364 -3.44 -14.66 -30.09
C PHE A 364 -4.68 -13.75 -30.06
N HIS A 365 -5.03 -13.20 -28.90
CA HIS A 365 -6.18 -12.30 -28.77
C HIS A 365 -5.96 -10.98 -29.50
N GLN A 366 -4.75 -10.42 -29.41
CA GLN A 366 -4.39 -9.21 -30.12
C GLN A 366 -4.46 -9.41 -31.64
N LYS A 367 -3.93 -10.53 -32.16
CA LYS A 367 -3.93 -10.85 -33.59
C LYS A 367 -5.34 -11.04 -34.15
N ASN A 368 -6.25 -11.63 -33.37
CA ASN A 368 -7.64 -11.86 -33.76
C ASN A 368 -8.57 -10.67 -33.44
N ASN A 369 -8.02 -9.56 -32.92
CA ASN A 369 -8.79 -8.40 -32.46
C ASN A 369 -9.91 -8.78 -31.46
N MET A 370 -9.63 -9.75 -30.60
CA MET A 370 -10.53 -10.24 -29.57
C MET A 370 -10.10 -9.70 -28.21
N ARG A 371 -11.06 -9.24 -27.40
CA ARG A 371 -10.79 -8.92 -26.01
C ARG A 371 -10.76 -10.21 -25.18
N ILE A 372 -9.73 -10.35 -24.34
CA ILE A 372 -9.65 -11.47 -23.40
C ILE A 372 -10.79 -11.35 -22.38
N GLN A 373 -11.50 -12.45 -22.16
CA GLN A 373 -12.53 -12.51 -21.13
C GLN A 373 -11.89 -12.43 -19.75
N HIS A 374 -12.47 -11.63 -18.85
CA HIS A 374 -11.94 -11.43 -17.49
C HIS A 374 -11.76 -12.76 -16.73
N GLN A 375 -12.66 -13.73 -16.94
CA GLN A 375 -12.59 -15.06 -16.34
C GLN A 375 -11.32 -15.83 -16.73
N VAL A 376 -10.79 -15.63 -17.94
CA VAL A 376 -9.55 -16.27 -18.39
C VAL A 376 -8.37 -15.72 -17.59
N THR A 377 -8.28 -14.39 -17.42
CA THR A 377 -7.21 -13.75 -16.63
C THR A 377 -7.22 -14.19 -15.17
N THR A 378 -8.39 -14.22 -14.52
CA THR A 378 -8.49 -14.64 -13.10
C THR A 378 -8.20 -16.12 -12.91
N THR A 379 -8.63 -16.96 -13.85
CA THR A 379 -8.35 -18.41 -13.82
C THR A 379 -6.86 -18.68 -14.08
N PHE A 380 -6.22 -17.92 -14.97
CA PHE A 380 -4.78 -18.04 -15.24
C PHE A 380 -3.93 -17.60 -14.04
N ASN A 381 -4.31 -16.53 -13.32
CA ASN A 381 -3.64 -16.13 -12.08
C ASN A 381 -3.76 -17.21 -10.99
N THR A 382 -4.90 -17.90 -10.94
CA THR A 382 -5.10 -19.05 -10.05
C THR A 382 -4.15 -20.18 -10.43
N LEU A 383 -4.03 -20.49 -11.72
CA LEU A 383 -3.12 -21.50 -12.24
C LEU A 383 -1.66 -21.19 -11.91
N ASN A 384 -1.20 -19.96 -12.16
CA ASN A 384 0.14 -19.50 -11.79
C ASN A 384 0.40 -19.67 -10.27
N SER A 385 -0.60 -19.38 -9.44
CA SER A 385 -0.50 -19.56 -7.99
C SER A 385 -0.42 -21.04 -7.57
N LEU A 386 -1.08 -21.96 -8.29
CA LEU A 386 -1.00 -23.41 -8.05
C LEU A 386 0.35 -23.96 -8.49
N VAL A 387 0.83 -23.55 -9.66
CA VAL A 387 2.08 -24.03 -10.26
C VAL A 387 3.31 -23.57 -9.46
N ARG A 388 3.26 -22.40 -8.81
CA ARG A 388 4.29 -21.94 -7.86
C ARG A 388 4.43 -22.78 -6.60
N LYS A 389 3.50 -23.71 -6.33
CA LYS A 389 3.55 -24.64 -5.18
C LYS A 389 4.25 -25.97 -5.53
N ILE A 390 4.68 -26.13 -6.78
CA ILE A 390 5.43 -27.28 -7.32
C ILE A 390 6.92 -26.92 -7.34
#